data_AF-A0A7K8QZ88-F1
#
_entry.id   AF-A0A7K8QZ88-F1
#
_cell.length_a   1.000
_cell.length_b   1.000
_cell.length_c   1.000
_cell.angle_alpha   90.00
_cell.angle_beta   90.00
_cell.angle_gamma   90.00
#
_symmetry.space_group_name_H-M   'P 1'
#
loop_
_entity.id
_entity.type
_entity.pdbx_description
1 polymer ?
#
loop_
_entity_poly.entity_id
_entity_poly.type
_entity_poly.pdbx_seq_one_letter_code
_entity_poly.pdbx_strand_id
1 'polypeptide(L)'
;CRQCPPGTFSSGARRSACELCRKCEGIFRYLKECSSKSNAECTCQEGYRCGGDGCTHCDRSCGVGQESTGKGCQTCHYGTFNDQPNGSCKNWTKCSANEVLEPGTAAKDVICKHASLNPTLATTLPTT
;
A
#
# COMPACT_ATOMS: atom_id res chain seq x y z
N CYS A 1 37.37 -17.93 -9.66
CA CYS A 1 36.12 -17.82 -8.87
C CYS A 1 35.33 -19.11 -9.00
N ARG A 2 34.90 -19.73 -7.89
CA ARG A 2 33.99 -20.89 -7.92
C ARG A 2 32.54 -20.39 -7.93
N GLN A 3 31.65 -21.10 -8.63
CA GLN A 3 30.21 -20.81 -8.56
C GLN A 3 29.65 -21.25 -7.22
N CYS A 4 28.62 -20.53 -6.75
CA CYS A 4 27.89 -20.88 -5.55
C CYS A 4 27.07 -22.17 -5.75
N PRO A 5 27.04 -23.08 -4.77
CA PRO A 5 26.22 -24.29 -4.85
C PRO A 5 24.72 -23.96 -4.90
N PRO A 6 23.87 -24.91 -5.37
CA PRO A 6 22.41 -24.73 -5.39
C PRO A 6 21.86 -24.29 -4.04
N GLY A 7 20.92 -23.34 -4.04
CA GLY A 7 20.34 -22.78 -2.82
C GLY A 7 21.22 -21.71 -2.14
N THR A 8 22.29 -21.25 -2.79
CA THR A 8 23.12 -20.14 -2.31
C THR A 8 23.45 -19.12 -3.41
N PHE A 9 23.79 -17.89 -3.02
CA PHE A 9 24.10 -16.79 -3.93
C PHE A 9 25.27 -15.93 -3.43
N SER A 10 25.86 -15.14 -4.33
CA SER A 10 26.82 -14.09 -3.98
C SER A 10 26.65 -12.86 -4.88
N SER A 11 26.25 -11.73 -4.29
CA SER A 11 25.91 -10.49 -5.00
C SER A 11 27.09 -9.52 -5.19
N GLY A 12 28.30 -9.87 -4.71
CA GLY A 12 29.48 -9.01 -4.77
C GLY A 12 30.70 -9.72 -5.35
N ALA A 13 31.47 -9.03 -6.19
CA ALA A 13 32.61 -9.58 -6.94
C ALA A 13 33.81 -10.05 -6.07
N ARG A 14 33.73 -9.98 -4.73
CA ARG A 14 34.82 -10.31 -3.80
C ARG A 14 34.35 -10.95 -2.49
N ARG A 15 33.18 -11.58 -2.46
CA ARG A 15 32.76 -12.33 -1.28
C ARG A 15 33.44 -13.70 -1.28
N SER A 16 34.08 -14.03 -0.16
CA SER A 16 34.74 -15.33 0.06
C SER A 16 33.75 -16.47 0.34
N ALA A 17 32.47 -16.14 0.57
CA ALA A 17 31.41 -17.09 0.90
C ALA A 17 30.12 -16.80 0.12
N CYS A 18 29.32 -17.86 -0.06
CA CYS A 18 27.98 -17.79 -0.62
C CYS A 18 26.96 -17.74 0.52
N GLU A 19 25.94 -16.88 0.37
CA GLU A 19 24.85 -16.72 1.33
C GLU A 19 23.69 -17.64 0.97
N LEU A 20 22.95 -18.10 1.98
CA LEU A 20 21.74 -18.90 1.76
C LEU A 20 20.66 -18.08 1.06
N CYS A 21 20.02 -18.69 0.08
CA CYS A 21 18.87 -18.10 -0.60
C CYS A 21 17.70 -17.94 0.38
N ARG A 22 17.04 -16.79 0.30
CA ARG A 22 15.74 -16.57 0.92
C ARG A 22 14.72 -17.56 0.37
N LYS A 23 13.91 -18.13 1.25
CA LYS A 23 12.77 -18.97 0.88
C LYS A 23 11.48 -18.16 0.96
N CYS A 24 10.62 -18.33 -0.04
CA CYS A 24 9.30 -17.72 -0.09
C CYS A 24 8.26 -18.82 0.11
N GLU A 25 7.86 -19.03 1.36
CA GLU A 25 6.94 -20.09 1.78
C GLU A 25 5.73 -19.49 2.53
N GLY A 26 4.64 -20.26 2.66
CA GLY A 26 3.42 -19.80 3.34
C GLY A 26 2.70 -18.68 2.59
N ILE A 27 2.53 -17.53 3.24
CA ILE A 27 1.86 -16.34 2.67
C ILE A 27 2.72 -15.58 1.65
N PHE A 28 3.99 -15.98 1.50
CA PHE A 28 4.90 -15.44 0.51
C PHE A 28 4.92 -16.31 -0.75
N ARG A 29 5.20 -15.68 -1.89
CA ARG A 29 5.49 -16.31 -3.18
C ARG A 29 6.74 -15.70 -3.79
N TYR A 30 7.42 -16.45 -4.65
CA TYR A 30 8.57 -15.94 -5.38
C TYR A 30 8.13 -14.87 -6.37
N LEU A 31 8.65 -13.64 -6.21
CA LEU A 31 8.64 -12.63 -7.26
C LEU A 31 9.81 -12.87 -8.23
N LYS A 32 10.94 -13.28 -7.67
CA LYS A 32 12.15 -13.67 -8.41
C LYS A 32 12.84 -14.81 -7.69
N GLU A 33 13.17 -15.86 -8.44
CA GLU A 33 13.90 -16.99 -7.90
C GLU A 33 15.35 -16.64 -7.57
N CYS A 34 15.93 -17.42 -6.65
CA CYS A 34 17.34 -17.27 -6.32
C CYS A 34 18.22 -17.71 -7.50
N SER A 35 19.38 -17.04 -7.65
CA SER A 35 20.42 -17.46 -8.58
C SER A 35 21.77 -17.47 -7.89
N SER A 36 22.81 -18.02 -8.53
CA SER A 36 24.17 -17.99 -7.96
C SER A 36 24.73 -16.57 -7.73
N LYS A 37 24.10 -15.54 -8.31
CA LYS A 37 24.52 -14.13 -8.25
C LYS A 37 23.55 -13.21 -7.49
N SER A 38 22.34 -13.67 -7.18
CA SER A 38 21.30 -12.83 -6.57
C SER A 38 20.43 -13.63 -5.62
N ASN A 39 20.05 -13.02 -4.50
CA ASN A 39 19.08 -13.61 -3.60
C ASN A 39 17.71 -13.74 -4.30
N ALA A 40 16.84 -14.60 -3.75
CA ALA A 40 15.44 -14.60 -4.12
C ALA A 40 14.74 -13.34 -3.60
N GLU A 41 13.75 -12.86 -4.37
CA GLU A 41 12.87 -11.78 -3.98
C GLU A 41 11.48 -12.37 -3.75
N CYS A 42 10.92 -12.12 -2.57
CA CYS A 42 9.57 -12.59 -2.22
C CYS A 42 8.56 -11.46 -2.35
N THR A 43 7.34 -11.83 -2.72
CA THR A 43 6.15 -11.00 -2.62
C THR A 43 5.04 -11.76 -1.90
N CYS A 44 3.92 -11.11 -1.62
CA CYS A 44 2.80 -11.74 -0.94
C CYS A 44 1.86 -12.46 -1.93
N GLN A 45 1.10 -13.42 -1.43
CA GLN A 45 -0.02 -14.02 -2.14
C GLN A 45 -1.13 -12.99 -2.43
N GLU A 46 -2.04 -13.34 -3.33
CA GLU A 46 -3.19 -12.49 -3.65
C GLU A 46 -4.04 -12.20 -2.39
N GLY A 47 -4.57 -10.98 -2.29
CA GLY A 47 -5.25 -10.51 -1.08
C GLY A 47 -4.33 -9.98 0.02
N TYR A 48 -3.02 -9.97 -0.21
CA TYR A 48 -2.02 -9.40 0.69
C TYR A 48 -1.11 -8.42 -0.05
N ARG A 49 -0.49 -7.51 0.71
CA ARG A 49 0.51 -6.56 0.22
C ARG A 49 1.78 -6.68 1.06
N CYS A 50 2.92 -6.36 0.43
CA CYS A 50 4.20 -6.32 1.12
C CYS A 50 4.24 -5.18 2.14
N GLY A 51 4.61 -5.50 3.37
CA GLY A 51 4.95 -4.56 4.43
C GLY A 51 6.44 -4.63 4.76
N GLY A 52 7.02 -3.46 5.11
CA GLY A 52 8.43 -3.32 5.45
C GLY A 52 9.41 -3.44 4.27
N ASP A 53 10.67 -3.08 4.53
CA ASP A 53 11.73 -3.10 3.52
C ASP A 53 11.98 -4.53 3.01
N GLY A 54 11.90 -4.72 1.69
CA GLY A 54 12.08 -6.03 1.09
C GLY A 54 10.97 -7.04 1.40
N CYS A 55 9.76 -6.58 1.72
CA CYS A 55 8.59 -7.44 1.97
C CYS A 55 8.84 -8.45 3.11
N THR A 56 9.15 -7.97 4.31
CA THR A 56 9.46 -8.82 5.49
C THR A 56 8.20 -9.45 6.08
N HIS A 57 7.05 -8.83 5.89
CA HIS A 57 5.74 -9.34 6.29
C HIS A 57 4.68 -9.02 5.22
N CYS A 58 3.54 -9.69 5.31
CA CYS A 58 2.42 -9.50 4.42
C CYS A 58 1.22 -8.97 5.21
N ASP A 59 0.81 -7.75 4.89
CA ASP A 59 -0.41 -7.18 5.42
C ASP A 59 -1.59 -7.60 4.56
N ARG A 60 -2.75 -7.78 5.18
CA ARG A 60 -3.99 -8.00 4.43
C ARG A 60 -4.31 -6.75 3.60
N SER A 61 -4.59 -6.95 2.32
CA SER A 61 -5.04 -5.88 1.44
C SER A 61 -6.49 -5.50 1.77
N CYS A 62 -6.74 -4.21 1.99
CA CYS A 62 -8.07 -3.69 2.32
C CYS A 62 -8.72 -3.04 1.09
N GLY A 63 -10.02 -3.25 0.94
CA GLY A 63 -10.78 -2.70 -0.17
C GLY A 63 -11.14 -1.22 0.00
N VAL A 64 -11.80 -0.69 -1.02
CA VAL A 64 -12.46 0.62 -0.95
C VAL A 64 -13.47 0.61 0.21
N GLY A 65 -13.50 1.70 0.95
CA GLY A 65 -14.30 1.90 2.16
C GLY A 65 -13.84 1.13 3.39
N GLN A 66 -12.62 0.59 3.34
CA GLN A 66 -11.97 -0.02 4.50
C GLN A 66 -10.59 0.58 4.72
N GLU A 67 -10.09 0.49 5.95
CA GLU A 67 -8.71 0.79 6.30
C GLU A 67 -8.06 -0.37 7.05
N SER A 68 -6.74 -0.43 6.98
CA SER A 68 -5.94 -1.42 7.70
C SER A 68 -5.75 -0.97 9.15
N THR A 69 -6.27 -1.76 10.10
CA THR A 69 -6.08 -1.53 11.54
C THR A 69 -5.26 -2.68 12.15
N GLY A 70 -4.89 -2.56 13.43
CA GLY A 70 -4.26 -3.67 14.17
C GLY A 70 -5.14 -4.94 14.28
N LYS A 71 -6.44 -4.85 13.98
CA LYS A 71 -7.38 -5.98 13.93
C LYS A 71 -7.66 -6.49 12.51
N GLY A 72 -6.95 -5.97 11.51
CA GLY A 72 -7.19 -6.22 10.10
C GLY A 72 -8.03 -5.12 9.43
N CYS A 73 -8.62 -5.43 8.28
CA CYS A 73 -9.41 -4.47 7.51
C CYS A 73 -10.72 -4.15 8.23
N GLN A 74 -10.92 -2.88 8.56
CA GLN A 74 -12.16 -2.38 9.13
C GLN A 74 -12.84 -1.41 8.19
N THR A 75 -14.16 -1.48 8.10
CA THR A 75 -14.96 -0.50 7.36
C THR A 75 -14.82 0.88 7.99
N CYS A 76 -14.72 1.91 7.15
CA CYS A 76 -14.66 3.29 7.61
C CYS A 76 -15.83 3.63 8.52
N HIS A 77 -15.52 4.27 9.65
CA HIS A 77 -16.54 4.71 10.59
C HIS A 77 -17.43 5.80 9.97
N TYR A 78 -18.65 5.91 10.48
CA TYR A 78 -19.58 6.95 10.04
C TYR A 78 -18.95 8.35 10.17
N GLY A 79 -19.10 9.18 9.15
CA GLY A 79 -18.40 10.46 9.05
C GLY A 79 -17.06 10.39 8.32
N THR A 80 -16.63 9.21 7.88
CA THR A 80 -15.38 9.01 7.13
C THR A 80 -15.58 8.14 5.90
N PHE A 81 -14.67 8.26 4.93
CA PHE A 81 -14.64 7.45 3.72
C PHE A 81 -13.21 7.09 3.30
N ASN A 82 -13.06 6.04 2.51
CA ASN A 82 -11.84 5.74 1.78
C ASN A 82 -12.20 5.31 0.36
N ASP A 83 -11.80 6.09 -0.63
CA ASP A 83 -12.06 5.88 -2.06
C ASP A 83 -10.99 5.04 -2.76
N GLN A 84 -9.94 4.63 -2.05
CA GLN A 84 -8.78 3.92 -2.61
C GLN A 84 -8.51 2.59 -1.89
N PRO A 85 -8.12 1.52 -2.61
CA PRO A 85 -7.69 0.29 -1.97
C PRO A 85 -6.43 0.54 -1.14
N ASN A 86 -6.35 -0.07 0.04
CA ASN A 86 -5.27 0.14 1.01
C ASN A 86 -5.06 1.59 1.45
N GLY A 87 -6.02 2.48 1.19
CA GLY A 87 -6.06 3.82 1.75
C GLY A 87 -6.42 3.81 3.24
N SER A 88 -6.45 5.01 3.81
CA SER A 88 -6.93 5.26 5.17
C SER A 88 -8.24 6.03 5.11
N CYS A 89 -9.09 5.86 6.12
CA CYS A 89 -10.35 6.57 6.18
C CYS A 89 -10.11 8.06 6.46
N LYS A 90 -10.67 8.92 5.60
CA LYS A 90 -10.61 10.38 5.69
C LYS A 90 -11.97 10.92 6.09
N ASN A 91 -12.03 12.04 6.79
CA ASN A 91 -13.30 12.67 7.14
C ASN A 91 -14.07 13.09 5.90
N TRP A 92 -15.39 12.97 5.95
CA TRP A 92 -16.27 13.51 4.93
C TRP A 92 -16.10 15.04 4.81
N THR A 93 -16.24 15.54 3.59
CA THR A 93 -16.39 16.96 3.31
C THR A 93 -17.64 17.50 4.03
N LYS A 94 -17.48 18.62 4.72
CA LYS A 94 -18.56 19.28 5.46
C LYS A 94 -19.30 20.26 4.56
N CYS A 95 -20.52 19.94 4.18
CA CYS A 95 -21.44 20.88 3.54
C CYS A 95 -22.34 21.54 4.60
N SER A 96 -22.89 22.72 4.29
CA SER A 96 -24.06 23.23 5.03
C SER A 96 -25.24 22.26 4.87
N ALA A 97 -26.10 22.10 5.88
CA ALA A 97 -27.14 21.07 5.90
C ALA A 97 -28.08 21.08 4.66
N ASN A 98 -28.31 22.26 4.07
CA ASN A 98 -29.17 22.42 2.88
C ASN A 98 -28.41 22.28 1.54
N GLU A 99 -27.11 22.02 1.59
CA GLU A 99 -26.19 22.00 0.46
C GLU A 99 -25.63 20.62 0.14
N VAL A 100 -26.06 19.54 0.82
CA VAL A 100 -25.68 18.17 0.45
C VAL A 100 -26.46 17.74 -0.81
N LEU A 101 -25.76 17.31 -1.86
CA LEU A 101 -26.33 16.67 -3.05
C LEU A 101 -26.37 15.15 -2.89
N GLU A 102 -25.23 14.56 -2.54
CA GLU A 102 -25.11 13.12 -2.30
C GLU A 102 -24.53 12.88 -0.91
N PRO A 103 -25.15 12.01 -0.09
CA PRO A 103 -24.62 11.67 1.22
C PRO A 103 -23.32 10.86 1.08
N GLY A 104 -22.41 11.07 2.02
CA GLY A 104 -21.18 10.30 2.13
C GLY A 104 -21.47 8.84 2.50
N THR A 105 -20.57 7.97 2.10
CA THR A 105 -20.58 6.55 2.46
C THR A 105 -19.19 6.14 2.96
N ALA A 106 -19.02 4.90 3.40
CA ALA A 106 -17.69 4.40 3.70
C ALA A 106 -16.75 4.46 2.48
N ALA A 107 -17.27 4.36 1.25
CA ALA A 107 -16.48 4.30 0.02
C ALA A 107 -16.34 5.64 -0.72
N LYS A 108 -17.18 6.63 -0.41
CA LYS A 108 -17.28 7.89 -1.15
C LYS A 108 -17.49 9.07 -0.22
N ASP A 109 -16.93 10.20 -0.61
CA ASP A 109 -17.16 11.46 0.09
C ASP A 109 -18.58 11.99 -0.13
N VAL A 110 -18.99 12.94 0.71
CA VAL A 110 -20.17 13.78 0.52
C VAL A 110 -19.94 14.70 -0.69
N ILE A 111 -20.95 14.85 -1.54
CA ILE A 111 -20.94 15.83 -2.63
C ILE A 111 -21.81 17.04 -2.24
N CYS A 112 -21.23 18.23 -2.24
CA CYS A 112 -21.94 19.49 -1.96
C CYS A 112 -22.46 20.17 -3.26
N LYS A 113 -23.56 20.93 -3.17
CA LYS A 113 -24.16 21.72 -4.27
C LYS A 113 -23.19 22.73 -4.87
N HIS A 114 -22.51 23.45 -4.00
CA HIS A 114 -21.39 24.30 -4.36
C HIS A 114 -20.16 23.57 -3.89
N ALA A 115 -19.19 23.32 -4.79
CA ALA A 115 -17.89 22.82 -4.38
C ALA A 115 -17.35 23.80 -3.33
N SER A 116 -17.37 23.37 -2.06
CA SER A 116 -16.85 24.19 -0.97
C SER A 116 -15.43 24.57 -1.39
N LEU A 117 -15.19 25.88 -1.52
CA LEU A 117 -13.86 26.42 -1.81
C LEU A 117 -12.93 25.92 -0.70
N ASN A 118 -12.23 24.80 -0.93
CA ASN A 118 -11.10 24.44 -0.11
C ASN A 118 -10.05 25.57 -0.31
N PRO A 119 -9.57 26.22 0.75
CA PRO A 119 -8.57 27.30 0.63
C PRO A 119 -7.20 26.86 0.09
N THR A 120 -7.01 25.61 -0.31
CA THR A 120 -5.69 25.03 -0.59
C THR A 120 -5.25 25.05 -2.06
N LEU A 121 -6.01 25.66 -2.98
CA LEU A 121 -5.60 25.77 -4.40
C LEU A 121 -5.80 27.17 -5.00
N ALA A 122 -5.66 28.24 -4.21
CA ALA A 122 -5.54 29.61 -4.71
C ALA A 122 -4.14 30.17 -4.43
N THR A 123 -3.13 29.60 -5.07
CA THR A 123 -1.79 30.20 -5.26
C THR A 123 -1.39 29.69 -6.64
N THR A 124 -1.43 30.47 -7.71
CA THR A 124 -0.77 31.76 -7.95
C THR A 124 -1.58 32.53 -8.99
N LEU A 125 -1.93 33.79 -8.70
CA LEU A 125 -2.20 34.79 -9.73
C LEU A 125 -0.86 35.49 -10.02
N PRO A 126 -0.27 35.38 -11.23
CA PRO A 126 0.80 36.28 -11.63
C PRO A 126 0.18 37.61 -12.08
N THR A 127 0.49 38.67 -11.36
CA THR A 127 0.28 40.05 -11.80
C THR A 127 1.61 40.61 -12.25
N THR A 128 1.77 40.80 -13.57
CA THR A 128 2.56 41.90 -14.14
C THR A 128 2.00 42.26 -15.51
#